data_AF-A0A9D5U9E3-F1
#
_entry.id   AF-A0A9D5U9E3-F1
#
_cell.length_a   1.000
_cell.length_b   1.000
_cell.length_c   1.000
_cell.angle_alpha   90.00
_cell.angle_beta   90.00
_cell.angle_gamma   90.00
#
_symmetry.space_group_name_H-M   'P 1'
#
loop_
_entity.id
_entity.type
_entity.pdbx_description
1 polymer ?
#
loop_
_entity_poly.entity_id
_entity_poly.type
_entity_poly.pdbx_seq_one_letter_code
_entity_poly.pdbx_strand_id
1 'polypeptide(L)'
;MSHLTHDKQRVAGRINRIIGQMEGIRRMLEESGEGDEAVCYKVMQQFAAARGAINSLMQDLLQEHLEHHVLDGKNAAERREGAQELAKVLRSFTK
;
A
#
# COMPACT_ATOMS: atom_id res chain seq x y z
N MET A 1 12.79 -7.66 -16.35
CA MET A 1 12.12 -6.35 -16.51
C MET A 1 11.18 -6.19 -15.33
N SER A 2 11.11 -5.02 -14.70
CA SER A 2 10.25 -4.80 -13.53
C SER A 2 8.78 -5.02 -13.90
N HIS A 3 8.09 -5.99 -13.30
CA HIS A 3 6.68 -6.31 -13.60
C HIS A 3 5.74 -5.15 -13.29
N LEU A 4 6.18 -4.25 -12.42
CA LEU A 4 5.54 -2.96 -12.15
C LEU A 4 5.25 -2.15 -13.42
N THR A 5 5.94 -2.40 -14.55
CA THR A 5 5.68 -1.70 -15.82
C THR A 5 4.38 -2.11 -16.52
N HIS A 6 3.90 -3.34 -16.35
CA HIS A 6 2.66 -3.79 -16.99
C HIS A 6 1.40 -3.27 -16.29
N ASP A 7 1.52 -2.85 -15.03
CA ASP A 7 0.37 -2.52 -14.19
C ASP A 7 0.41 -1.11 -13.58
N LYS A 8 1.24 -0.23 -14.17
CA LYS A 8 1.45 1.15 -13.70
C LYS A 8 0.15 1.91 -13.56
N GLN A 9 -0.80 1.74 -14.47
CA GLN A 9 -2.07 2.47 -14.45
C GLN A 9 -2.98 2.01 -13.31
N ARG A 10 -3.05 0.70 -13.01
CA ARG A 10 -3.84 0.21 -11.87
C ARG A 10 -3.25 0.67 -10.56
N VAL A 11 -1.94 0.54 -10.39
CA VAL A 11 -1.21 0.99 -9.19
C VAL A 11 -1.38 2.51 -9.01
N ALA A 12 -1.19 3.30 -10.07
CA ALA A 12 -1.42 4.75 -10.03
C ALA A 12 -2.86 5.10 -9.66
N GLY A 13 -3.85 4.38 -10.20
CA GLY A 13 -5.26 4.57 -9.85
C GLY A 13 -5.57 4.26 -8.38
N ARG A 14 -4.89 3.27 -7.79
CA ARG A 14 -5.01 2.97 -6.35
C ARG A 14 -4.32 4.05 -5.50
N ILE A 15 -3.15 4.52 -5.91
CA ILE A 15 -2.44 5.63 -5.26
C ILE A 15 -3.30 6.90 -5.27
N ASN A 16 -3.89 7.27 -6.41
CA ASN A 16 -4.75 8.45 -6.52
C ASN A 16 -5.96 8.38 -5.57
N ARG A 17 -6.55 7.20 -5.39
CA ARG A 17 -7.61 6.98 -4.39
C ARG A 17 -7.14 7.20 -2.97
N ILE A 18 -5.95 6.68 -2.61
CA ILE A 18 -5.35 6.88 -1.28
C ILE A 18 -5.06 8.37 -1.04
N ILE A 19 -4.53 9.08 -2.04
CA ILE A 19 -4.31 10.53 -1.97
C ILE A 19 -5.64 11.25 -1.69
N GLY A 20 -6.71 10.92 -2.42
CA GLY A 20 -8.03 11.51 -2.19
C GLY A 20 -8.57 11.25 -0.77
N GLN A 21 -8.29 10.07 -0.18
CA GLN A 21 -8.61 9.80 1.23
C GLN A 21 -7.82 10.72 2.17
N MET A 22 -6.52 10.91 1.94
CA MET A 22 -5.68 11.81 2.75
C MET A 22 -6.14 13.27 2.66
N GLU A 23 -6.50 13.73 1.47
CA GLU A 23 -7.06 15.07 1.28
C GLU A 23 -8.42 15.23 1.98
N GLY A 24 -9.26 14.20 1.95
CA GLY A 24 -10.52 14.16 2.70
C GLY A 24 -10.31 14.30 4.20
N ILE A 25 -9.38 13.53 4.77
CA ILE A 25 -9.01 13.63 6.18
C ILE A 25 -8.50 15.03 6.53
N ARG A 26 -7.64 15.61 5.68
CA ARG A 26 -7.13 16.97 5.88
C ARG A 26 -8.26 18.00 5.94
N ARG A 27 -9.19 17.95 4.98
CA ARG A 27 -10.38 18.84 4.99
C ARG A 27 -11.22 18.67 6.25
N MET A 28 -11.45 17.43 6.68
CA MET A 28 -12.20 17.16 7.92
C MET A 28 -11.55 17.80 9.15
N LEU A 29 -10.22 17.84 9.21
CA LEU A 29 -9.49 18.51 10.29
C LEU A 29 -9.59 20.04 10.18
N GLU A 30 -9.43 20.59 8.98
CA GLU A 30 -9.52 22.03 8.71
C GLU A 30 -10.92 22.61 8.98
N GLU A 31 -11.97 21.84 8.72
CA GLU A 31 -13.37 22.25 8.88
C GLU A 31 -13.91 21.97 10.30
N SER A 32 -13.17 21.23 11.12
CA SER A 32 -13.63 20.85 12.46
C SER A 32 -13.42 21.94 13.50
N GLY A 33 -14.45 22.19 14.32
CA GLY A 33 -14.34 23.04 15.50
C GLY A 33 -13.63 22.32 16.65
N GLU A 34 -12.97 23.07 17.53
CA GLU A 34 -12.33 22.53 18.74
C GLU A 34 -13.38 21.81 19.62
N GLY A 35 -13.07 20.57 20.03
CA GLY A 35 -13.92 19.79 20.95
C GLY A 35 -14.97 18.87 20.32
N ASP A 36 -14.99 18.70 18.99
CA ASP A 36 -15.92 17.75 18.34
C ASP A 36 -15.43 16.29 18.40
N GLU A 37 -15.84 15.56 19.45
CA GLU A 37 -15.52 14.14 19.62
C GLU A 37 -16.06 13.25 18.49
N ALA A 38 -17.18 13.63 17.85
CA ALA A 38 -17.74 12.87 16.73
C ALA A 38 -16.86 13.00 15.49
N VAL A 39 -16.21 14.15 15.28
CA VAL A 39 -15.19 14.33 14.25
C VAL A 39 -13.95 13.48 14.56
N CYS A 40 -13.49 13.45 15.81
CA CYS A 40 -12.34 12.63 16.21
C CYS A 40 -12.54 11.15 15.82
N TYR A 41 -13.70 10.57 16.16
CA TYR A 41 -14.02 9.19 15.78
C TYR A 41 -14.07 8.99 14.26
N LYS A 42 -14.67 9.92 13.50
CA LYS A 42 -14.73 9.84 12.03
C LYS A 42 -13.35 9.94 11.39
N VAL A 43 -12.48 10.82 11.88
CA VAL A 43 -11.09 10.94 11.40
C VAL A 43 -10.33 9.64 11.63
N MET A 44 -10.47 9.02 12.81
CA MET A 44 -9.87 7.71 13.09
C MET A 44 -10.37 6.63 12.13
N GLN A 45 -11.66 6.59 11.82
CA GLN A 45 -12.21 5.65 10.83
C GLN A 45 -11.61 5.87 9.44
N GLN A 46 -11.45 7.12 8.99
CA GLN A 46 -10.87 7.42 7.69
C GLN A 46 -9.39 7.03 7.62
N PHE A 47 -8.61 7.27 8.68
CA PHE A 47 -7.23 6.78 8.76
C PHE A 47 -7.17 5.24 8.72
N ALA A 48 -8.07 4.55 9.42
CA ALA A 48 -8.15 3.09 9.37
C ALA A 48 -8.47 2.59 7.94
N ALA A 49 -9.39 3.25 7.24
CA ALA A 49 -9.72 2.92 5.85
C ALA A 49 -8.53 3.15 4.90
N ALA A 50 -7.81 4.26 5.06
CA ALA A 50 -6.60 4.54 4.28
C ALA A 50 -5.48 3.52 4.54
N ARG A 51 -5.25 3.16 5.82
CA ARG A 51 -4.31 2.08 6.17
C ARG A 51 -4.69 0.77 5.49
N GLY A 52 -5.98 0.42 5.49
CA GLY A 52 -6.49 -0.75 4.77
C GLY A 52 -6.21 -0.70 3.26
N ALA A 53 -6.43 0.45 2.63
CA ALA A 53 -6.17 0.64 1.20
C ALA A 53 -4.68 0.52 0.84
N ILE A 54 -3.80 1.07 1.68
CA ILE A 54 -2.33 0.95 1.55
C ILE A 54 -1.91 -0.51 1.71
N ASN A 55 -2.38 -1.20 2.76
CA ASN A 55 -2.02 -2.58 3.02
C ASN A 55 -2.47 -3.51 1.89
N SER A 56 -3.68 -3.32 1.37
CA SER A 56 -4.16 -4.08 0.23
C SER A 56 -3.35 -3.79 -1.04
N LEU A 57 -2.83 -2.57 -1.24
CA LEU A 57 -1.97 -2.28 -2.40
C LEU A 57 -0.61 -2.97 -2.23
N MET A 58 -0.05 -2.94 -1.03
CA MET A 58 1.19 -3.64 -0.72
C MET A 58 1.06 -5.16 -0.91
N GLN A 59 -0.06 -5.76 -0.48
CA GLN A 59 -0.31 -7.20 -0.66
C GLN A 59 -0.31 -7.60 -2.14
N ASP A 60 -0.99 -6.85 -3.00
CA ASP A 60 -0.98 -7.11 -4.45
C ASP A 60 0.45 -7.07 -5.01
N LEU A 61 1.23 -6.03 -4.66
CA LEU A 61 2.60 -5.88 -5.14
C LEU A 61 3.53 -6.98 -4.63
N LEU A 62 3.35 -7.43 -3.39
CA LEU A 62 4.09 -8.56 -2.82
C LEU A 62 3.77 -9.86 -3.55
N GLN A 63 2.50 -10.08 -3.90
CA GLN A 63 2.09 -11.26 -4.66
C GLN A 63 2.71 -11.27 -6.06
N GLU A 64 2.64 -10.15 -6.79
CA GLU A 64 3.26 -10.03 -8.12
C GLU A 64 4.77 -10.25 -8.06
N HIS A 65 5.45 -9.71 -7.03
CA HIS A 65 6.88 -9.94 -6.83
C HIS A 65 7.19 -11.40 -6.56
N LEU A 66 6.39 -12.07 -5.73
CA LEU A 66 6.52 -13.50 -5.46
C LEU A 66 6.39 -14.33 -6.75
N GLU A 67 5.31 -14.11 -7.51
CA GLU A 67 5.05 -14.83 -8.75
C GLU A 67 6.21 -14.66 -9.74
N HIS A 68 6.62 -13.43 -10.00
CA HIS A 68 7.53 -13.19 -11.10
C HIS A 68 9.03 -13.26 -10.78
N HIS A 69 9.42 -12.92 -9.55
CA HIS A 69 10.84 -12.91 -9.16
C HIS A 69 11.24 -14.14 -8.35
N VAL A 70 10.29 -14.82 -7.71
CA VAL A 70 10.58 -16.02 -6.92
C VAL A 70 10.14 -17.29 -7.63
N LEU A 71 8.91 -17.36 -8.15
CA LEU A 71 8.43 -18.58 -8.82
C LEU A 71 8.98 -18.68 -10.25
N ASP A 72 8.89 -17.59 -11.02
CA ASP A 72 9.30 -17.55 -12.43
C ASP A 72 10.78 -17.21 -12.67
N GLY A 73 11.58 -17.04 -11.61
CA GLY A 73 13.01 -16.71 -11.74
C GLY A 73 13.78 -17.77 -12.53
N LYS A 74 14.67 -17.33 -13.44
CA LYS A 74 15.26 -18.21 -14.47
C LYS A 74 16.21 -19.26 -13.90
N ASN A 75 16.83 -18.95 -12.78
CA ASN A 75 17.80 -19.81 -12.11
C ASN A 75 17.71 -19.67 -10.59
N ALA A 76 18.41 -20.55 -9.87
CA ALA A 76 18.36 -20.58 -8.41
C ALA A 76 18.89 -19.30 -7.75
N ALA A 77 19.83 -18.58 -8.37
CA ALA A 77 20.37 -17.34 -7.83
C ALA A 77 19.33 -16.22 -7.92
N GLU A 78 18.69 -16.03 -9.08
CA GLU A 78 17.62 -15.04 -9.28
C GLU A 78 16.43 -15.28 -8.33
N ARG A 79 15.98 -16.54 -8.18
CA ARG A 79 14.88 -16.87 -7.25
C ARG A 79 15.24 -16.57 -5.79
N ARG A 80 16.50 -16.81 -5.41
CA ARG A 80 16.99 -16.52 -4.06
C ARG A 80 17.08 -15.02 -3.79
N GLU A 81 17.48 -14.24 -4.79
CA GLU A 81 17.49 -12.78 -4.72
C GLU A 81 16.06 -12.23 -4.54
N GLY A 82 15.12 -12.63 -5.39
CA GLY A 82 13.72 -12.21 -5.28
C GLY A 82 13.11 -12.56 -3.91
N ALA A 83 13.42 -13.74 -3.36
CA ALA A 83 12.96 -14.14 -2.03
C ALA A 83 13.57 -13.29 -0.90
N GLN A 84 14.83 -12.86 -1.04
CA GLN A 84 15.48 -11.99 -0.06
C GLN A 84 14.89 -10.57 -0.09
N GLU A 85 14.58 -10.04 -1.27
CA GLU A 85 13.89 -8.77 -1.42
C GLU A 85 12.50 -8.80 -0.77
N LEU A 86 11.72 -9.84 -1.08
CA LEU A 86 10.40 -10.05 -0.48
C LEU A 86 10.49 -10.14 1.05
N ALA A 87 11.46 -10.89 1.58
CA ALA A 87 11.67 -11.01 3.02
C ALA A 87 12.08 -9.68 3.68
N LYS A 88 12.79 -8.79 2.98
CA LYS A 88 13.11 -7.44 3.48
C LYS A 88 11.86 -6.59 3.63
N VAL A 89 10.98 -6.59 2.63
CA VAL A 89 9.74 -5.80 2.64
C VAL A 89 8.74 -6.35 3.67
N LEU A 90 8.61 -7.68 3.78
CA LEU A 90 7.73 -8.30 4.78
C LEU A 90 8.10 -7.87 6.21
N ARG A 91 9.39 -7.78 6.54
CA ARG A 91 9.86 -7.29 7.85
C ARG A 91 9.48 -5.84 8.14
N SER A 92 9.36 -4.99 7.13
CA SER A 92 8.87 -3.61 7.33
C SER A 92 7.34 -3.54 7.38
N PHE A 93 6.65 -4.45 6.69
CA PHE A 93 5.19 -4.48 6.63
C PHE A 93 4.54 -4.96 7.94
N THR A 94 5.24 -5.81 8.70
CA THR A 94 4.76 -6.34 9.99
C THR A 94 5.17 -5.50 11.20
N LYS A 95 5.91 -4.41 11.00
CA LYS A 95 6.20 -3.43 12.04
C LYS A 95 5.05 -2.44 12.14
#